data_AF-A0A084XV02-F1
#
_entry.id   AF-A0A084XV02-F1
#
_cell.length_a   1.000
_cell.length_b   1.000
_cell.length_c   1.000
_cell.angle_alpha   90.00
_cell.angle_beta   90.00
_cell.angle_gamma   90.00
#
_symmetry.space_group_name_H-M   'P 1'
#
loop_
_entity.id
_entity.type
_entity.pdbx_description
1 polymer ?
#
loop_
_entity_poly.entity_id
_entity_poly.type
_entity_poly.pdbx_seq_one_letter_code
_entity_poly.pdbx_strand_id
1 'polypeptide(L)'
;MENMGCKGTQANADCNLRPWHGVGSCVRGGFACISCTEPGFEEPGHPFMETPKIAGIPSGLPIDMPKAWFVALAALSKSATPKRVRENSRSDHPLIAPGIRKSGPK
;
A
#
# COMPACT_ATOMS: atom_id res chain seq x y z
N MET A 1 1.12 1.84 -1.50
CA MET A 1 2.37 1.07 -1.50
C MET A 1 2.20 -0.39 -1.12
N GLU A 2 1.27 -0.76 -0.21
CA GLU A 2 1.03 -2.17 0.16
C GLU A 2 0.58 -3.08 -0.99
N ASN A 3 0.05 -2.51 -2.07
CA ASN A 3 -0.30 -3.25 -3.31
C ASN A 3 0.88 -3.44 -4.29
N MET A 4 2.06 -2.93 -3.95
CA MET A 4 3.31 -2.95 -4.75
C MET A 4 4.47 -3.55 -3.94
N GLY A 5 4.21 -4.61 -3.18
CA GLY A 5 5.21 -5.39 -2.46
C GLY A 5 5.66 -4.85 -1.09
N CYS A 6 5.12 -3.71 -0.63
CA CYS A 6 5.50 -3.16 0.68
C CYS A 6 5.06 -4.07 1.84
N LYS A 7 6.03 -4.57 2.61
CA LYS A 7 5.86 -5.36 3.84
C LYS A 7 5.92 -4.53 5.12
N GLY A 8 5.73 -3.21 5.05
CA GLY A 8 5.93 -2.32 6.20
C GLY A 8 5.05 -2.61 7.43
N THR A 9 3.86 -3.18 7.22
CA THR A 9 2.93 -3.60 8.28
C THR A 9 3.17 -5.01 8.81
N GLN A 10 4.13 -5.72 8.23
CA GLN A 10 4.55 -7.07 8.62
C GLN A 10 5.97 -7.06 9.19
N ALA A 11 6.83 -6.17 8.68
CA ALA A 11 8.23 -6.11 9.05
C ALA A 11 8.41 -5.78 10.54
N ASN A 12 9.18 -6.62 11.22
CA ASN A 12 9.67 -6.33 12.56
C ASN A 12 10.83 -5.31 12.51
N ALA A 13 10.50 -4.05 12.26
CA ALA A 13 11.42 -2.93 12.19
C ALA A 13 10.74 -1.63 12.58
N ASP A 14 11.52 -0.65 13.02
CA ASP A 14 10.98 0.63 13.47
C ASP A 14 11.47 1.81 12.62
N CYS A 15 11.80 1.57 11.35
CA CYS A 15 12.31 2.58 10.41
C CYS A 15 11.42 3.83 10.27
N ASN A 16 10.13 3.74 10.61
CA ASN A 16 9.20 4.89 10.61
C ASN A 16 9.14 5.64 11.95
N LEU A 17 9.64 5.03 13.03
CA LEU A 17 9.80 5.63 14.37
C LEU A 17 11.22 6.19 14.55
N ARG A 18 12.25 5.37 14.26
CA ARG A 18 13.66 5.77 14.22
C ARG A 18 14.14 5.80 12.76
N PRO A 19 14.06 6.97 12.09
CA PRO A 19 14.49 7.10 10.71
C PRO A 19 16.01 6.97 10.55
N TRP A 20 16.42 6.51 9.37
CA TRP A 20 17.81 6.46 8.93
C TRP A 20 18.42 7.86 8.99
N HIS A 21 19.46 8.01 9.82
CA HIS A 21 20.14 9.28 10.09
C HIS A 21 19.19 10.43 10.50
N GLY A 22 18.03 10.13 11.09
CA GLY A 22 17.07 11.17 11.47
C GLY A 22 16.20 11.69 10.31
N VAL A 23 16.45 11.26 9.06
CA VAL A 23 15.85 11.88 7.87
C VAL A 23 14.77 10.98 7.25
N GLY A 24 15.12 9.74 6.93
CA GLY A 24 14.36 8.93 5.97
C GLY A 24 14.06 7.50 6.40
N SER A 25 13.25 6.85 5.59
CA SER A 25 13.00 5.41 5.60
C SER A 25 12.75 4.96 4.16
N CYS A 26 12.77 3.66 3.87
CA CYS A 26 12.49 3.16 2.51
C CYS A 26 11.18 3.74 1.97
N VAL A 27 10.11 3.68 2.77
CA VAL A 27 8.77 4.14 2.38
C VAL A 27 8.73 5.66 2.20
N ARG A 28 9.46 6.44 3.02
CA ARG A 28 9.60 7.89 2.81
C ARG A 28 10.37 8.23 1.53
N GLY A 29 11.31 7.37 1.13
CA GLY A 29 12.03 7.47 -0.13
C GLY A 29 11.25 6.95 -1.34
N GLY A 30 9.99 6.52 -1.18
CA GLY A 30 9.17 5.96 -2.25
C GLY A 30 9.46 4.49 -2.59
N PHE A 31 10.27 3.80 -1.78
CA PHE A 31 10.58 2.38 -1.94
C PHE A 31 9.76 1.51 -1.00
N ALA A 32 9.32 0.34 -1.50
CA ALA A 32 8.65 -0.66 -0.68
C ALA A 32 9.57 -1.14 0.46
N CYS A 33 9.02 -1.31 1.67
CA CYS A 33 9.71 -2.07 2.70
C CYS A 33 9.78 -3.53 2.26
N ILE A 34 10.99 -4.11 2.25
CA ILE A 34 11.22 -5.51 1.85
C ILE A 34 11.34 -6.46 3.05
N SER A 35 11.13 -5.96 4.26
CA SER A 35 11.31 -6.73 5.50
C SER A 35 12.75 -7.21 5.74
N CYS A 36 13.75 -6.36 5.47
CA CYS A 36 15.17 -6.76 5.55
C CYS A 36 15.68 -7.13 6.95
N THR A 37 14.87 -6.95 7.99
CA THR A 37 15.17 -7.36 9.36
C THR A 37 14.65 -8.75 9.70
N GLU A 38 13.92 -9.40 8.79
CA GLU A 38 13.36 -10.73 8.99
C GLU A 38 14.24 -11.82 8.35
N PRO A 39 14.28 -13.03 8.92
CA PRO A 39 14.95 -14.17 8.29
C PRO A 39 14.36 -14.49 6.91
N GLY A 40 15.22 -14.79 5.94
CA GLY A 40 14.81 -15.20 4.59
C GLY A 40 14.25 -14.05 3.74
N PHE A 41 14.47 -12.79 4.14
CA PHE A 41 14.06 -11.63 3.34
C PHE A 41 14.69 -11.63 1.94
N GLU A 42 15.88 -12.20 1.83
CA GLU A 42 16.69 -12.32 0.61
C GLU A 42 16.05 -13.25 -0.44
N GLU A 43 15.23 -14.20 0.00
CA GLU A 43 14.57 -15.20 -0.84
C GLU A 43 13.03 -15.17 -0.66
N PRO A 44 12.35 -14.08 -1.04
CA PRO A 44 10.91 -13.91 -0.81
C PRO A 44 10.01 -14.82 -1.68
N GLY A 45 10.58 -15.52 -2.67
CA GLY A 45 9.83 -16.37 -3.62
C GLY A 45 8.99 -15.61 -4.67
N HIS A 46 9.09 -14.27 -4.70
CA HIS A 46 8.44 -13.39 -5.68
C HIS A 46 9.21 -12.07 -5.80
N PRO A 47 9.00 -11.24 -6.84
CA PRO A 47 9.65 -9.93 -6.93
C PRO A 47 9.31 -9.01 -5.73
N PHE A 48 10.28 -8.25 -5.21
CA PHE A 48 10.06 -7.35 -4.06
C PHE A 48 9.04 -6.24 -4.32
N MET A 49 8.83 -5.84 -5.58
CA MET A 49 7.89 -4.79 -5.98
C MET A 49 6.49 -5.32 -6.28
N GLU A 50 6.23 -6.60 -5.99
CA GLU A 50 4.96 -7.25 -6.24
C GLU A 50 4.35 -7.77 -4.93
N THR A 51 3.05 -7.54 -4.75
CA THR A 51 2.31 -8.15 -3.64
C THR A 51 1.69 -9.46 -4.12
N PRO A 52 2.16 -10.63 -3.64
CA PRO A 52 1.56 -11.92 -3.98
C PRO A 52 0.10 -11.97 -3.53
N LYS A 53 -0.77 -12.45 -4.41
CA LYS A 53 -2.22 -12.47 -4.19
C LYS A 53 -2.81 -13.82 -4.56
N ILE A 54 -3.75 -14.30 -3.74
CA ILE A 54 -4.58 -15.47 -4.02
C ILE A 54 -6.02 -14.97 -4.17
N ALA A 55 -6.64 -15.22 -5.33
CA ALA A 55 -7.99 -14.72 -5.66
C ALA A 55 -8.17 -13.20 -5.43
N GLY A 56 -7.11 -12.41 -5.66
CA GLY A 56 -7.12 -10.95 -5.47
C GLY A 56 -6.97 -10.47 -4.02
N ILE A 57 -6.73 -11.38 -3.07
CA ILE A 57 -6.44 -11.09 -1.66
C ILE A 57 -4.94 -11.29 -1.41
N PRO A 58 -4.22 -10.35 -0.76
CA PRO A 58 -2.82 -10.54 -0.39
C PRO A 58 -2.60 -11.82 0.42
N SER A 59 -1.51 -12.55 0.15
CA SER A 59 -1.17 -13.74 0.94
C SER A 59 -0.69 -13.37 2.35
N GLY A 60 0.10 -12.29 2.47
CA GLY A 60 0.48 -11.67 3.74
C GLY A 60 -0.46 -10.50 4.08
N LEU A 61 -1.07 -10.56 5.26
CA LEU A 61 -1.95 -9.52 5.78
C LEU A 61 -1.23 -8.69 6.86
N PRO A 62 -1.67 -7.44 7.13
CA PRO A 62 -1.20 -6.69 8.28
C PRO A 62 -1.38 -7.48 9.58
N ILE A 63 -0.39 -7.45 10.47
CA ILE A 63 -0.36 -8.27 11.70
C ILE A 63 -1.60 -8.04 12.57
N ASP A 64 -2.04 -6.79 12.69
CA ASP A 64 -3.15 -6.40 13.56
C ASP A 64 -4.54 -6.52 12.91
N MET A 65 -4.64 -7.17 11.73
CA MET A 65 -5.88 -7.24 10.95
C MET A 65 -6.32 -8.69 10.67
N PRO A 66 -7.43 -9.16 11.26
CA PRO A 66 -7.96 -10.48 10.93
C PRO A 66 -8.40 -10.57 9.46
N LYS A 67 -8.17 -11.72 8.82
CA LYS A 67 -8.42 -11.94 7.39
C LYS A 67 -9.85 -11.60 6.95
N ALA A 68 -10.86 -12.00 7.72
CA ALA A 68 -12.26 -11.72 7.38
C ALA A 68 -12.57 -10.21 7.35
N TRP A 69 -12.07 -9.47 8.34
CA TRP A 69 -12.23 -8.02 8.42
C TRP A 69 -11.50 -7.30 7.29
N PHE A 70 -10.28 -7.72 6.96
CA PHE A 70 -9.56 -7.19 5.80
C PHE A 70 -10.38 -7.36 4.52
N VAL A 71 -10.90 -8.56 4.26
CA VAL A 71 -11.68 -8.83 3.05
C VAL A 71 -12.94 -7.97 3.00
N ALA A 72 -13.68 -7.88 4.11
CA ALA A 72 -14.89 -7.06 4.20
C ALA A 72 -14.61 -5.57 3.94
N LEU A 73 -13.61 -5.00 4.63
CA LEU A 73 -13.25 -3.59 4.51
C LEU A 73 -12.64 -3.26 3.14
N ALA A 74 -11.80 -4.13 2.59
CA ALA A 74 -11.23 -3.95 1.27
C ALA A 74 -12.31 -4.02 0.18
N ALA A 75 -13.28 -4.93 0.30
CA ALA A 75 -14.41 -5.03 -0.62
C ALA A 75 -15.29 -3.77 -0.57
N LEU A 76 -15.66 -3.34 0.64
CA LEU A 76 -16.45 -2.13 0.85
C LEU A 76 -15.73 -0.86 0.35
N SER A 77 -14.42 -0.77 0.60
CA SER A 77 -13.61 0.35 0.10
C SER A 77 -13.59 0.38 -1.43
N LYS A 78 -13.37 -0.78 -2.08
CA LYS A 78 -13.36 -0.90 -3.54
C LYS A 78 -14.73 -0.58 -4.15
N SER A 79 -15.83 -0.99 -3.52
CA SER A 79 -17.18 -0.70 -4.01
C SER A 79 -17.56 0.77 -3.85
N ALA A 80 -17.15 1.41 -2.76
CA ALA A 80 -17.36 2.83 -2.51
C ALA A 80 -16.41 3.76 -3.28
N THR A 81 -15.38 3.22 -3.94
CA THR A 81 -14.35 4.03 -4.63
C THR A 81 -14.94 4.75 -5.85
N PRO A 82 -14.88 6.09 -5.93
CA PRO A 82 -15.40 6.84 -7.08
C PRO A 82 -14.56 6.57 -8.33
N LYS A 83 -15.19 6.64 -9.52
CA LYS A 83 -14.56 6.34 -10.82
C LYS A 83 -13.20 7.02 -11.00
N ARG A 84 -13.08 8.31 -10.62
CA ARG A 84 -11.82 9.07 -10.69
C ARG A 84 -10.67 8.38 -9.97
N VAL A 85 -10.87 7.97 -8.71
CA VAL A 85 -9.82 7.34 -7.90
C VAL A 85 -9.53 5.93 -8.44
N ARG A 86 -10.57 5.21 -8.86
CA ARG A 86 -10.42 3.87 -9.43
C ARG A 86 -9.54 3.85 -10.67
N GLU A 87 -9.80 4.72 -11.65
CA GLU A 87 -8.99 4.79 -12.88
C GLU A 87 -7.58 5.33 -12.60
N ASN A 88 -7.46 6.44 -11.85
CA ASN A 88 -6.15 7.04 -11.57
C ASN A 88 -5.23 6.12 -10.73
N SER A 89 -5.79 5.27 -9.86
CA SER A 89 -4.99 4.37 -9.02
C SER A 89 -4.21 3.29 -9.79
N ARG A 90 -4.53 3.10 -11.08
CA ARG A 90 -3.91 2.11 -11.96
C ARG A 90 -3.02 2.75 -13.04
N SER A 91 -2.91 4.07 -13.05
CA SER A 91 -2.05 4.81 -13.96
C SER A 91 -0.89 5.44 -13.20
N ASP A 92 0.24 5.55 -13.89
CA ASP A 92 1.43 6.29 -13.48
C ASP A 92 1.21 7.80 -13.41
N HIS A 93 0.16 8.33 -14.04
CA HIS A 93 -0.21 9.73 -14.01
C HIS A 93 -1.73 9.95 -13.80
N PRO A 94 -2.18 11.13 -13.35
CA PRO A 94 -3.60 11.42 -13.23
C PRO A 94 -4.28 11.44 -14.62
N LEU A 95 -5.24 10.54 -14.85
CA LEU A 95 -6.07 10.50 -16.07
C LEU A 95 -7.29 11.41 -15.95
N ILE A 96 -7.92 11.42 -14.77
CA ILE A 96 -9.13 12.19 -14.49
C ILE A 96 -8.81 13.22 -13.40
N ALA A 97 -8.91 14.50 -13.76
CA ALA A 97 -8.70 15.61 -12.83
C ALA A 97 -9.75 15.63 -11.70
N PRO A 98 -9.43 16.18 -10.51
CA PRO A 98 -10.44 16.46 -9.50
C PRO A 98 -11.52 17.39 -10.06
N GLY A 99 -12.79 17.10 -9.75
CA GLY A 99 -13.88 18.01 -10.11
C GLY A 99 -13.71 19.34 -9.38
N ILE A 100 -13.56 20.43 -10.12
CA ILE A 100 -13.55 21.78 -9.56
C ILE A 100 -14.97 22.06 -9.07
N ARG A 101 -15.16 22.19 -7.74
CA ARG A 101 -16.43 22.72 -7.21
C ARG A 101 -16.54 24.15 -7.71
N LYS A 102 -17.52 24.43 -8.58
CA LYS A 102 -17.90 25.82 -8.87
C LYS A 102 -18.34 26.42 -7.54
N SER A 103 -17.57 27.35 -6.99
CA SER A 103 -18.09 28.22 -5.93
C SER A 103 -19.29 28.94 -6.53
N GLY A 104 -20.47 28.74 -5.92
CA GLY A 104 -21.66 29.51 -6.31
C GLY A 104 -21.37 31.01 -6.20
N PRO A 105 -22.13 31.87 -6.93
CA PRO A 105 -21.99 33.31 -6.77
C PRO A 105 -22.17 33.68 -5.29
N LYS A 106 -21.25 34.50 -4.77
CA LYS A 106 -21.37 35.13 -3.46
C LYS A 106 -22.54 36.10 -3.46
#